data_AF-A0A7Z0I2W0-F1
#
_entry.id   AF-A0A7Z0I2W0-F1
#
_cell.length_a   1.000
_cell.length_b   1.000
_cell.length_c   1.000
_cell.angle_alpha   90.00
_cell.angle_beta   90.00
_cell.angle_gamma   90.00
#
_symmetry.space_group_name_H-M   'P 1'
#
loop_
_entity.id
_entity.type
_entity.pdbx_description
1 polymer ?
#
loop_
_entity_poly.entity_id
_entity_poly.type
_entity_poly.pdbx_seq_one_letter_code
_entity_poly.pdbx_strand_id
1 'polypeptide(L)'
;MRPLFRTLLPLALSALILAPQPADARQMQCAARERVLDVLQDRLDQTVRARGLAGQTVMELFVGTDSGDWTLTVTLPNGMTCLLANGQGFTATDDMLAARGAPV
;
A
#
# COMPACT_ATOMS: atom_id res chain seq x y z
N MET A 1 -33.44 -31.50 44.11
CA MET A 1 -32.05 -31.01 44.28
C MET A 1 -31.16 -31.72 43.27
N ARG A 2 -31.07 -31.22 42.03
CA ARG A 2 -30.20 -31.77 40.97
C ARG A 2 -28.99 -30.83 40.79
N PRO A 3 -27.77 -31.37 40.58
CA PRO A 3 -26.52 -30.70 40.93
C PRO A 3 -26.11 -29.64 39.89
N LEU A 4 -26.27 -28.37 40.25
CA LEU A 4 -25.77 -27.17 39.53
C LEU A 4 -24.24 -27.17 39.32
N PHE A 5 -23.51 -28.10 39.93
CA PHE A 5 -22.05 -28.15 39.88
C PHE A 5 -21.49 -28.66 38.55
N ARG A 6 -22.31 -29.32 37.71
CA ARG A 6 -21.83 -29.94 36.46
C ARG A 6 -21.74 -28.99 35.27
N THR A 7 -22.35 -27.81 35.37
CA THR A 7 -22.38 -26.77 34.32
C THR A 7 -21.34 -25.67 34.49
N LEU A 8 -20.58 -25.65 35.59
CA LEU A 8 -19.59 -24.59 35.85
C LEU A 8 -18.20 -24.88 35.26
N LEU A 9 -17.87 -26.15 34.97
CA LEU A 9 -16.56 -26.53 34.43
C LEU A 9 -16.26 -26.09 32.98
N PRO A 10 -17.23 -26.06 32.02
CA PRO A 10 -16.91 -25.70 30.63
C PRO A 10 -16.74 -24.19 30.41
N LEU A 11 -17.22 -23.31 31.31
CA LEU A 11 -17.10 -21.87 31.12
C LEU A 11 -15.67 -21.35 31.30
N ALA A 12 -14.83 -22.02 32.09
CA ALA A 12 -13.48 -21.57 32.37
C ALA A 12 -12.52 -21.77 31.17
N LEU A 13 -12.78 -22.74 30.29
CA LEU A 13 -11.91 -23.03 29.15
C LEU A 13 -12.16 -22.10 27.95
N SER A 14 -13.38 -21.57 27.81
CA SER A 14 -13.76 -20.64 26.74
C SER A 14 -13.15 -19.24 26.89
N ALA A 15 -12.66 -18.88 28.07
CA ALA A 15 -12.13 -17.55 28.36
C ALA A 15 -10.68 -17.34 27.87
N LEU A 16 -9.97 -18.39 27.44
CA LEU A 16 -8.53 -18.31 27.13
C LEU A 16 -8.20 -17.94 25.67
N ILE A 17 -9.18 -17.79 24.78
CA ILE A 17 -8.95 -17.61 23.33
C ILE A 17 -8.92 -16.12 22.92
N LEU A 18 -9.23 -15.19 23.83
CA LEU A 18 -9.32 -13.76 23.52
C LEU A 18 -7.99 -13.02 23.76
N ALA A 19 -6.88 -13.54 23.26
CA ALA A 19 -5.62 -12.80 23.24
C ALA A 19 -5.65 -11.80 22.07
N PRO A 20 -5.47 -10.48 22.31
CA PRO A 20 -5.38 -9.51 21.23
C PRO A 20 -4.17 -9.86 20.37
N GLN A 21 -4.41 -10.18 19.09
CA GLN A 21 -3.34 -10.34 18.12
C GLN A 21 -2.72 -8.95 17.88
N PRO A 22 -1.39 -8.82 17.83
CA PRO A 22 -0.78 -7.58 17.38
C PRO A 22 -1.27 -7.30 15.97
N ALA A 23 -1.87 -6.12 15.76
CA ALA A 23 -2.19 -5.67 14.42
C ALA A 23 -0.86 -5.42 13.70
N ASP A 24 -0.53 -6.25 12.71
CA ASP A 24 0.60 -6.00 11.83
C ASP A 24 0.34 -4.70 11.06
N ALA A 25 0.89 -3.60 11.57
CA ALA A 25 1.03 -2.39 10.78
C ALA A 25 1.94 -2.75 9.61
N ARG A 26 1.36 -2.91 8.42
CA ARG A 26 2.11 -3.28 7.21
C ARG A 26 3.21 -2.24 7.00
N GLN A 27 4.43 -2.58 7.40
CA GLN A 27 5.53 -1.65 7.34
C GLN A 27 5.77 -1.31 5.87
N MET A 28 5.72 -0.01 5.54
CA MET A 28 5.91 0.44 4.18
C MET A 28 7.25 -0.07 3.66
N GLN A 29 7.21 -0.76 2.53
CA GLN A 29 8.41 -1.30 1.90
C GLN A 29 9.14 -0.14 1.23
N CYS A 30 10.27 0.26 1.81
CA CYS A 30 11.06 1.37 1.33
C CYS A 30 12.44 0.90 0.87
N ALA A 31 12.96 1.52 -0.20
CA ALA A 31 14.31 1.32 -0.68
C ALA A 31 14.89 2.64 -1.21
N ALA A 32 16.19 2.67 -1.49
CA ALA A 32 16.78 3.78 -2.24
C ALA A 32 16.04 3.93 -3.58
N ARG A 33 15.80 5.18 -3.99
CA ARG A 33 15.01 5.48 -5.20
C ARG A 33 15.49 4.72 -6.42
N GLU A 34 16.79 4.64 -6.62
CA GLU A 34 17.43 3.96 -7.75
C GLU A 34 17.02 2.49 -7.81
N ARG A 35 16.97 1.80 -6.66
CA ARG A 35 16.51 0.41 -6.59
C ARG A 35 15.03 0.26 -6.90
N VAL A 36 14.20 1.23 -6.53
CA VAL A 36 12.77 1.21 -6.88
C VAL A 36 12.60 1.41 -8.39
N LEU A 37 13.35 2.33 -8.99
CA LEU A 37 13.29 2.58 -10.44
C LEU A 37 13.79 1.37 -11.25
N ASP A 38 14.86 0.70 -10.83
CA ASP A 38 15.36 -0.54 -11.45
C ASP A 38 14.32 -1.68 -11.41
N VAL A 39 13.45 -1.72 -10.39
CA VAL A 39 12.32 -2.65 -10.39
C VAL A 39 11.22 -2.15 -11.34
N LEU A 40 10.71 -0.95 -11.11
CA LEU A 40 9.47 -0.50 -11.74
C LEU A 40 9.66 -0.20 -13.23
N GLN A 41 10.72 0.52 -13.59
CA GLN A 41 10.98 0.93 -14.96
C GLN A 41 11.68 -0.18 -15.74
N ASP A 42 12.78 -0.73 -15.22
CA ASP A 42 13.64 -1.60 -16.01
C ASP A 42 13.18 -3.07 -16.04
N ARG A 43 12.51 -3.55 -14.98
CA ARG A 43 12.04 -4.95 -14.90
C ARG A 43 10.55 -5.13 -15.13
N LEU A 44 9.73 -4.16 -14.74
CA LEU A 44 8.27 -4.24 -14.85
C LEU A 44 7.70 -3.37 -15.98
N ASP A 45 8.55 -2.66 -16.73
CA ASP A 45 8.15 -1.75 -17.81
C ASP A 45 7.05 -0.74 -17.39
N GLN A 46 7.02 -0.38 -16.11
CA GLN A 46 6.13 0.63 -15.56
C GLN A 46 6.80 2.00 -15.58
N THR A 47 6.19 2.94 -16.29
CA THR A 47 6.72 4.29 -16.45
C THR A 47 5.85 5.30 -15.69
N VAL A 48 6.47 6.40 -15.22
CA VAL A 48 5.76 7.43 -14.45
C VAL A 48 4.62 8.02 -15.30
N ARG A 49 3.39 7.99 -14.78
CA ARG A 49 2.20 8.59 -15.41
C ARG A 49 1.72 9.85 -14.71
N ALA A 50 1.98 9.97 -13.42
CA ALA A 50 1.67 11.17 -12.64
C ALA A 50 2.73 11.38 -11.55
N ARG A 51 2.97 12.65 -11.22
CA ARG A 51 3.86 13.09 -10.15
C ARG A 51 3.22 14.26 -9.43
N GLY A 52 3.32 14.28 -8.10
CA GLY A 52 2.89 15.40 -7.27
C GLY A 52 3.90 15.70 -6.17
N LEU A 53 3.92 16.94 -5.69
CA LEU A 53 4.71 17.36 -4.54
C LEU A 53 3.79 17.57 -3.34
N ALA A 54 4.19 17.03 -2.19
CA ALA A 54 3.56 17.27 -0.90
C ALA A 54 4.63 17.74 0.09
N GLY A 55 4.82 19.06 0.18
CA GLY A 55 5.98 19.64 0.85
C GLY A 55 7.27 19.24 0.14
N GLN A 56 8.14 18.50 0.83
CA GLN A 56 9.41 17.99 0.29
C GLN A 56 9.33 16.52 -0.16
N THR A 57 8.15 15.91 -0.08
CA THR A 57 7.91 14.53 -0.49
C THR A 57 7.36 14.51 -1.91
N VAL A 58 7.83 13.56 -2.72
CA VAL A 58 7.35 13.36 -4.10
C VAL A 58 6.45 12.13 -4.14
N MET A 59 5.20 12.29 -4.57
CA MET A 59 4.33 11.15 -4.91
C MET A 59 4.46 10.84 -6.40
N GLU A 60 4.56 9.57 -6.75
CA GLU A 60 4.59 9.10 -8.14
C GLU A 60 3.71 7.88 -8.35
N LEU A 61 2.97 7.90 -9.46
CA LEU A 61 2.21 6.78 -9.97
C LEU A 61 2.88 6.25 -11.23
N PHE A 62 3.25 4.97 -11.20
CA PHE A 62 3.83 4.21 -12.31
C PHE A 62 2.77 3.28 -12.89
N VAL A 63 2.73 3.16 -14.21
CA VAL A 63 1.77 2.29 -14.90
C VAL A 63 2.50 1.54 -16.01
N GLY A 64 2.24 0.24 -16.10
CA GLY A 64 2.72 -0.62 -17.18
C GLY A 64 2.12 -0.15 -18.51
N THR A 65 2.94 -0.15 -19.55
CA THR A 65 2.52 0.42 -20.85
C THR A 65 1.32 -0.31 -21.45
N ASP A 66 1.25 -1.64 -21.30
CA ASP A 66 0.22 -2.48 -21.93
C ASP A 66 -0.59 -3.36 -20.97
N SER A 67 -0.10 -3.61 -19.75
CA SER A 67 -0.69 -4.59 -18.83
C SER A 67 -1.78 -4.02 -17.90
N GLY A 68 -1.85 -2.70 -17.75
CA GLY A 68 -2.69 -2.05 -16.75
C GLY A 68 -2.23 -2.29 -15.30
N ASP A 69 -1.05 -2.89 -15.10
CA ASP A 69 -0.39 -2.93 -13.79
C ASP A 69 -0.03 -1.52 -13.36
N TRP A 70 -0.13 -1.21 -12.07
CA TRP A 70 0.22 0.09 -11.53
C TRP A 70 0.88 -0.01 -10.17
N THR A 71 1.69 1.00 -9.86
CA THR A 71 2.40 1.13 -8.59
C THR A 71 2.40 2.60 -8.14
N LEU A 72 1.98 2.86 -6.90
CA LEU A 72 2.00 4.16 -6.24
C LEU A 72 3.12 4.21 -5.21
N THR A 73 3.96 5.25 -5.28
CA THR A 73 5.10 5.44 -4.38
C THR A 73 5.14 6.85 -3.80
N VAL A 74 5.87 6.99 -2.69
CA VAL A 74 6.31 8.29 -2.18
C VAL A 74 7.82 8.28 -1.97
N THR A 75 8.50 9.34 -2.39
CA THR A 75 9.91 9.58 -2.14
C THR A 75 10.05 10.64 -1.07
N LEU A 76 10.69 10.27 0.03
CA LEU A 76 10.98 11.13 1.17
C LEU A 76 12.22 12.00 0.90
N PRO A 77 12.41 13.11 1.65
CA PRO A 77 13.56 14.00 1.48
C PRO A 77 14.93 13.33 1.70
N ASN A 78 14.95 12.21 2.43
CA ASN A 78 16.16 11.42 2.65
C ASN A 78 16.51 10.49 1.47
N GLY A 79 15.79 10.59 0.35
CA GLY A 79 16.02 9.79 -0.87
C GLY A 79 15.36 8.40 -0.87
N MET A 80 14.71 8.01 0.23
CA MET A 80 14.01 6.73 0.31
C MET A 80 12.68 6.80 -0.43
N THR A 81 12.43 5.83 -1.29
CA THR A 81 11.14 5.65 -1.97
C THR A 81 10.41 4.46 -1.34
N CYS A 82 9.18 4.71 -0.89
CA CYS A 82 8.31 3.75 -0.24
C CYS A 82 7.15 3.36 -1.16
N LEU A 83 6.89 2.07 -1.27
CA LEU A 83 5.69 1.54 -1.92
C LEU A 83 4.46 1.81 -1.05
N LEU A 84 3.47 2.52 -1.60
CA LEU A 84 2.19 2.75 -0.94
C LEU A 84 1.18 1.67 -1.33
N ALA A 85 1.08 1.40 -2.63
CA ALA A 85 0.13 0.44 -3.19
C ALA A 85 0.59 -0.01 -4.57
N ASN A 86 0.16 -1.20 -4.97
CA ASN A 86 0.29 -1.71 -6.34
C ASN A 86 -0.92 -2.58 -6.70
N GLY A 87 -1.16 -2.78 -7.98
CA GLY A 87 -2.28 -3.58 -8.46
C GLY A 87 -2.38 -3.62 -9.97
N GLN A 88 -3.55 -4.02 -10.46
CA GLN A 88 -3.91 -4.14 -11.86
C GLN A 88 -5.13 -3.26 -12.19
N GLY A 89 -5.51 -3.19 -13.48
CA GLY A 89 -6.74 -2.55 -13.93
C GLY A 89 -6.69 -1.02 -13.91
N PHE A 90 -5.52 -0.42 -14.07
CA PHE A 90 -5.40 1.03 -14.13
C PHE A 90 -6.20 1.62 -15.28
N THR A 91 -7.07 2.58 -14.97
CA THR A 91 -7.82 3.38 -15.97
C THR A 91 -7.67 4.85 -15.61
N ALA A 92 -7.16 5.64 -16.55
CA ALA A 92 -7.13 7.10 -16.43
C ALA A 92 -8.54 7.66 -16.68
N THR A 93 -8.98 8.60 -15.85
CA THR A 93 -10.17 9.42 -16.15
C THR A 93 -9.81 10.54 -17.13
N ASP A 94 -10.80 11.01 -17.90
CA ASP A 94 -10.62 12.08 -18.89
C ASP A 94 -10.11 13.39 -18.24
N ASP A 95 -10.58 13.70 -17.04
CA ASP A 95 -10.15 14.89 -16.29
C ASP A 95 -8.65 14.89 -15.96
N MET A 96 -8.07 13.70 -15.72
CA MET A 96 -6.64 13.59 -15.41
C MET A 96 -5.76 13.90 -16.64
N LEU A 97 -6.28 13.71 -17.86
CA LEU A 97 -5.60 14.15 -19.09
C LEU A 97 -5.65 15.67 -19.24
N ALA A 98 -6.78 16.30 -18.92
CA ALA A 98 -6.94 17.75 -18.97
C ALA A 98 -6.00 18.49 -17.99
N ALA A 99 -5.74 17.92 -16.81
CA ALA A 99 -4.83 18.49 -15.82
C ALA A 99 -3.37 18.59 -16.29
N ARG A 100 -2.94 17.82 -17.31
CA ARG A 100 -1.55 17.84 -17.84
C ARG A 100 -1.14 19.18 -18.48
N GLY A 101 -2.07 20.12 -18.65
CA GLY A 101 -1.82 21.45 -19.21
C GLY A 101 -2.31 22.63 -18.35
N ALA A 102 -2.83 22.37 -17.15
CA ALA A 102 -3.27 23.45 -16.26
C ALA A 102 -2.06 24.12 -15.60
N PRO A 103 -1.96 25.46 -15.60
CA PRO A 103 -0.91 26.14 -14.83
C PRO A 103 -1.06 25.80 -13.35
N VAL A 104 0.07 25.44 -12.72
CA VAL A 104 0.20 25.27 -11.26
C VAL A 104 0.21 26.60 -10.53
#